data_AF-A0A6M8VPV8-F1
#
_entry.id   AF-A0A6M8VPV8-F1
#
_cell.length_a   1.000
_cell.length_b   1.000
_cell.length_c   1.000
_cell.angle_alpha   90.00
_cell.angle_beta   90.00
_cell.angle_gamma   90.00
#
_symmetry.space_group_name_H-M   'P 1'
#
loop_
_entity.id
_entity.type
_entity.pdbx_description
1 polymer ?
#
loop_
_entity_poly.entity_id
_entity_poly.type
_entity_poly.pdbx_seq_one_letter_code
_entity_poly.pdbx_strand_id
1 'polypeptide(L)'
;MPHTDKIFTLKAMLTCLVFAACFALISSAVFAQAGTTLSAGQRVVRPMVPLDPVTLQVEGISIRLWGIKAAQTRETPLELRAMDFIEKMINNDVVSCRIEKVDRGIPYARCTTHSSDEINLALLQSGFAVVDRHQTYGSVFASAYEDAQITARDRRAGVWEFVVAEDRDKLIPDWLDPYMSSLVPLSLIFGPLTGLALIALAARQGFRNMIKRQEMEFKETREKEEALLRREKLVLASAIEGELSENKVKIEAFLTIYHDLLKELQDDSVTPKYQRSGGDLIHKHPALNRTVFEGSISKLSALDMQLASTLSKLYAYIHAEPDYITIDSKMPHGEVLSLMQKTIQTTEALIPQIDFALEQLSSMIQKQMGGADDTKKKQQPPRGPVAQKPEAAAAQKAAAPAAQAQQQQAQAQKPPQAQAPAGQAPAGQQGQPPQAQSGGATS
;
A
#
# COMPACT_ATOMS: atom_id res chain seq x y z
N MET A 1 18.61 -7.00 -44.40
CA MET A 1 18.61 -5.55 -44.12
C MET A 1 17.84 -5.31 -42.83
N PRO A 2 18.52 -5.01 -41.69
CA PRO A 2 17.85 -4.74 -40.42
C PRO A 2 18.17 -3.32 -39.94
N HIS A 3 17.25 -2.37 -40.05
CA HIS A 3 17.50 -1.01 -39.52
C HIS A 3 16.31 -0.30 -38.88
N THR A 4 15.13 -0.92 -38.75
CA THR A 4 13.92 -0.21 -38.31
C THR A 4 13.55 -0.37 -36.83
N ASP A 5 14.11 -1.33 -36.09
CA ASP A 5 13.67 -1.61 -34.71
C ASP A 5 14.28 -0.70 -33.63
N LYS A 6 15.29 0.13 -33.95
CA LYS A 6 15.95 1.00 -32.95
C LYS A 6 15.23 2.32 -32.70
N ILE A 7 14.26 2.70 -33.54
CA ILE A 7 13.59 4.01 -33.45
C ILE A 7 12.38 3.97 -32.51
N PHE A 8 11.76 2.80 -32.30
CA PHE A 8 10.55 2.69 -31.48
C PHE A 8 10.86 2.65 -29.96
N THR A 9 11.98 2.04 -29.57
CA THR A 9 12.42 1.97 -28.17
C THR A 9 12.89 3.31 -27.61
N LEU A 10 13.42 4.20 -28.46
CA LEU A 10 13.85 5.54 -28.03
C LEU A 10 12.66 6.47 -27.70
N LYS A 11 11.54 6.34 -28.43
CA LYS A 11 10.34 7.16 -28.20
C LYS A 11 9.63 6.78 -26.90
N ALA A 12 9.58 5.48 -26.56
CA ALA A 12 8.97 5.00 -25.32
C ALA A 12 9.76 5.42 -24.06
N MET A 13 11.09 5.44 -24.12
CA MET A 13 11.91 5.96 -23.01
C MET A 13 11.74 7.46 -22.81
N LEU A 14 11.61 8.25 -23.90
CA LEU A 14 11.47 9.70 -23.79
C LEU A 14 10.13 10.11 -23.16
N THR A 15 9.04 9.40 -23.46
CA THR A 15 7.72 9.67 -22.87
C THR A 15 7.65 9.33 -21.38
N CYS A 16 8.34 8.28 -20.91
CA CYS A 16 8.42 7.97 -19.48
C CYS A 16 9.27 9.00 -18.71
N LEU A 17 10.33 9.54 -19.32
CA LEU A 17 11.18 10.55 -18.69
C LEU A 17 10.46 11.90 -18.50
N VAL A 18 9.63 12.32 -19.45
CA VAL A 18 8.85 13.56 -19.33
C VAL A 18 7.72 13.43 -18.30
N PHE A 19 7.08 12.27 -18.18
CA PHE A 19 6.04 12.04 -17.17
C PHE A 19 6.62 11.94 -15.74
N ALA A 20 7.79 11.32 -15.57
CA ALA A 20 8.50 11.30 -14.29
C ALA A 20 9.00 12.70 -13.88
N ALA A 21 9.45 13.51 -14.84
CA ALA A 21 9.86 14.90 -14.58
C ALA A 21 8.68 15.82 -14.20
N CYS A 22 7.49 15.61 -14.78
CA CYS A 22 6.30 16.41 -14.42
C CYS A 22 5.73 16.04 -13.06
N PHE A 23 5.82 14.77 -12.63
CA PHE A 23 5.35 14.36 -11.29
C PHE A 23 6.28 14.84 -10.16
N ALA A 24 7.57 15.01 -10.45
CA ALA A 24 8.54 15.59 -9.51
C ALA A 24 8.33 17.10 -9.28
N LEU A 25 7.74 17.83 -10.24
CA LEU A 25 7.53 19.28 -10.11
C LEU A 25 6.22 19.68 -9.41
N ILE A 26 5.25 18.77 -9.25
CA ILE A 26 3.96 19.08 -8.60
C ILE A 26 3.96 18.68 -7.11
N SER A 27 4.94 17.89 -6.66
CA SER A 27 5.00 17.39 -5.27
C SER A 27 5.78 18.29 -4.29
N SER A 28 6.30 19.44 -4.72
CA SER A 28 7.19 20.30 -3.91
C SER A 28 6.52 21.52 -3.25
N ALA A 29 5.19 21.65 -3.31
CA ALA A 29 4.47 22.80 -2.74
C ALA A 29 3.65 22.49 -1.48
N VAL A 30 3.98 21.42 -0.73
CA VAL A 30 3.25 21.04 0.48
C VAL A 30 4.14 21.26 1.72
N PHE A 31 3.85 22.35 2.42
CA PHE A 31 4.30 22.72 3.76
C PHE A 31 5.82 22.71 4.03
N ALA A 32 6.54 23.67 3.45
CA ALA A 32 7.65 24.29 4.16
C ALA A 32 7.06 25.19 5.28
N GLN A 33 6.48 24.58 6.32
CA GLN A 33 6.42 25.27 7.61
C GLN A 33 7.88 25.47 8.00
N ALA A 34 8.35 26.72 7.97
CA ALA A 34 9.66 27.10 8.46
C ALA A 34 9.74 26.71 9.94
N GLY A 35 10.14 25.46 10.19
CA GLY A 35 10.38 24.96 11.53
C GLY A 35 11.49 25.81 12.10
N THR A 36 11.16 26.66 13.06
CA THR A 36 12.13 27.48 13.78
C THR A 36 13.15 26.54 14.40
N THR A 37 14.32 26.41 13.79
CA THR A 37 15.38 25.54 14.30
C THR A 37 15.93 26.17 15.57
N LEU A 38 15.50 25.64 16.73
CA LEU A 38 16.01 26.07 18.02
C LEU A 38 17.49 25.71 18.12
N SER A 39 18.33 26.69 18.44
CA SER A 39 19.78 26.51 18.59
C SER A 39 20.18 26.38 20.06
N ALA A 40 21.28 25.69 20.33
CA ALA A 40 21.84 25.61 21.69
C ALA A 40 22.16 27.01 22.23
N GLY A 41 21.86 27.26 23.50
CA GLY A 41 21.99 28.56 24.17
C GLY A 41 20.78 29.48 24.02
N GLN A 42 19.84 29.19 23.11
CA GLN A 42 18.61 29.96 22.96
C GLN A 42 17.70 29.82 24.19
N ARG A 43 17.02 30.91 24.56
CA ARG A 43 16.02 30.93 25.64
C ARG A 43 14.63 31.04 25.05
N VAL A 44 13.72 30.16 25.47
CA VAL A 44 12.31 30.15 25.09
C VAL A 44 11.50 30.47 26.35
N VAL A 45 10.71 31.54 26.33
CA VAL A 45 9.89 31.99 27.47
C VAL A 45 8.43 32.04 27.04
N ARG A 46 7.67 30.99 27.37
CA ARG A 46 6.29 30.78 26.90
C ARG A 46 5.51 29.90 27.90
N PRO A 47 4.17 29.94 27.90
CA PRO A 47 3.39 28.94 28.64
C PRO A 47 3.65 27.55 28.05
N MET A 48 3.84 26.56 28.92
CA MET A 48 4.17 25.18 28.52
C MET A 48 3.19 24.20 29.14
N VAL A 49 2.85 23.15 28.41
CA VAL A 49 2.00 22.06 28.88
C VAL A 49 2.86 20.80 29.04
N PRO A 50 2.82 20.10 30.19
CA PRO A 50 3.54 18.84 30.32
C PRO A 50 2.90 17.78 29.43
N LEU A 51 3.73 17.05 28.67
CA LEU A 51 3.31 15.92 27.83
C LEU A 51 3.64 14.58 28.50
N ASP A 52 4.81 14.51 29.12
CA ASP A 52 5.27 13.39 29.95
C ASP A 52 6.13 13.94 31.11
N PRO A 53 6.55 13.13 32.12
CA PRO A 53 7.29 13.60 33.29
C PRO A 53 8.59 14.34 33.00
N VAL A 54 9.12 14.25 31.77
CA VAL A 54 10.37 14.89 31.36
C VAL A 54 10.25 15.65 30.03
N THR A 55 9.04 15.87 29.51
CA THR A 55 8.82 16.55 28.23
C THR A 55 7.72 17.59 28.38
N LEU A 56 8.03 18.82 28.00
CA LEU A 56 7.12 19.95 27.92
C LEU A 56 6.79 20.26 26.46
N GLN A 57 5.58 20.71 26.17
CA GLN A 57 5.16 21.12 24.84
C GLN A 57 4.81 22.61 24.80
N VAL A 58 5.28 23.29 23.75
CA VAL A 58 4.96 24.69 23.46
C VAL A 58 4.71 24.87 21.96
N GLU A 59 3.53 25.34 21.58
CA GLU A 59 3.17 25.62 20.17
C GLU A 59 3.51 24.47 19.19
N GLY A 60 3.31 23.22 19.64
CA GLY A 60 3.61 22.02 18.85
C GLY A 60 5.08 21.57 18.87
N ILE A 61 5.99 22.32 19.50
CA ILE A 61 7.38 21.95 19.72
C ILE A 61 7.49 21.21 21.06
N SER A 62 8.04 19.99 21.03
CA SER A 62 8.34 19.21 22.23
C SER A 62 9.76 19.48 22.71
N ILE A 63 9.90 19.89 23.97
CA ILE A 63 11.16 20.19 24.64
C ILE A 63 11.37 19.18 25.77
N ARG A 64 12.47 18.45 25.74
CA ARG A 64 12.85 17.53 26.82
C ARG A 64 13.62 18.24 27.92
N LEU A 65 13.35 17.88 29.17
CA LEU A 65 14.08 18.37 30.33
C LEU A 65 15.49 17.77 30.34
N TRP A 66 16.49 18.64 30.33
CA TRP A 66 17.90 18.26 30.28
C TRP A 66 18.40 17.70 31.62
N GLY A 67 19.26 16.69 31.56
CA GLY A 67 19.97 16.15 32.74
C GLY A 67 19.14 15.20 33.61
N ILE A 68 17.89 14.91 33.24
CA ILE A 68 17.01 13.99 33.96
C ILE A 68 16.37 12.96 33.01
N LYS A 69 15.98 11.82 33.57
CA LYS A 69 15.20 10.76 32.92
C LYS A 69 14.00 10.41 33.80
N ALA A 70 12.87 10.10 33.18
CA ALA A 70 11.69 9.61 33.91
C ALA A 70 12.06 8.32 34.65
N ALA A 71 11.64 8.22 35.91
CA ALA A 71 11.85 7.02 36.70
C ALA A 71 10.99 5.87 36.15
N GLN A 72 11.63 4.83 35.60
CA GLN A 72 10.93 3.68 35.06
C GLN A 72 10.54 2.75 36.21
N THR A 73 9.27 2.76 36.58
CA THR A 73 8.67 1.69 37.40
C THR A 73 7.67 0.94 36.53
N ARG A 74 7.38 -0.33 36.88
CA ARG A 74 6.31 -1.08 36.22
C ARG A 74 4.92 -0.50 36.51
N GLU A 75 4.84 0.45 37.42
CA GLU A 75 3.61 1.03 37.93
C GLU A 75 3.32 2.38 37.24
N THR A 76 2.23 2.41 36.47
CA THR A 76 1.64 3.63 35.90
C THR A 76 1.33 4.78 36.87
N PRO A 77 1.05 4.59 38.18
CA PRO A 77 0.73 5.72 39.07
C PRO A 77 1.86 6.74 39.27
N LEU A 78 3.14 6.37 39.10
CA LEU A 78 4.24 7.30 39.35
C LEU A 78 4.32 8.40 38.28
N GLU A 79 4.10 8.05 37.02
CA GLU A 79 4.13 8.99 35.90
C GLU A 79 3.02 10.04 36.03
N LEU A 80 1.81 9.63 36.42
CA LEU A 80 0.68 10.55 36.63
C LEU A 80 0.94 11.53 37.78
N ARG A 81 1.51 11.06 38.91
CA ARG A 81 1.89 11.95 40.03
C ARG A 81 2.96 12.97 39.64
N ALA A 82 3.91 12.57 38.79
CA ALA A 82 4.93 13.47 38.27
C ALA A 82 4.33 14.55 37.36
N MET A 83 3.36 14.17 36.52
CA MET A 83 2.61 15.12 35.68
C MET A 83 1.83 16.13 36.50
N ASP A 84 1.05 15.66 37.48
CA ASP A 84 0.30 16.53 38.40
C ASP A 84 1.23 17.49 39.16
N PHE A 85 2.43 17.03 39.53
CA PHE A 85 3.43 17.85 40.21
C PHE A 85 3.97 18.96 39.31
N ILE A 86 4.29 18.65 38.05
CA ILE A 86 4.73 19.65 37.06
C ILE A 86 3.61 20.64 36.75
N GLU A 87 2.38 20.17 36.55
CA GLU A 87 1.24 21.03 36.26
C GLU A 87 0.98 22.03 37.39
N LYS A 88 1.03 21.58 38.65
CA LYS A 88 0.92 22.45 39.84
C LYS A 88 2.07 23.46 39.95
N MET A 89 3.27 23.06 39.55
CA MET A 89 4.45 23.92 39.61
C MET A 89 4.46 24.98 38.51
N ILE A 90 3.98 24.64 37.31
CA ILE A 90 3.84 25.58 36.20
C ILE A 90 2.64 26.50 36.45
N ASN A 91 1.53 25.98 36.99
CA ASN A 91 0.32 26.74 37.33
C ASN A 91 -0.21 27.66 36.19
N ASN A 92 -0.09 27.20 34.93
CA ASN A 92 -0.36 27.99 33.72
C ASN A 92 0.50 29.26 33.54
N ASP A 93 1.56 29.45 34.32
CA ASP A 93 2.50 30.54 34.18
C ASP A 93 3.49 30.32 33.02
N VAL A 94 4.21 31.38 32.67
CA VAL A 94 5.26 31.32 31.67
C VAL A 94 6.48 30.57 32.20
N VAL A 95 6.96 29.59 31.43
CA VAL A 95 8.17 28.82 31.73
C VAL A 95 9.30 29.33 30.85
N SER A 96 10.45 29.56 31.49
CA SER A 96 11.69 29.96 30.84
C SER A 96 12.60 28.75 30.66
N CYS A 97 12.71 28.24 29.43
CA CYS A 97 13.60 27.13 29.08
C CYS A 97 14.83 27.61 28.33
N ARG A 98 16.02 27.29 28.84
CA ARG A 98 17.31 27.49 28.16
C ARG A 98 17.74 26.19 27.50
N ILE A 99 17.88 26.20 26.18
CA ILE A 99 18.28 25.03 25.39
C ILE A 99 19.76 24.74 25.65
N GLU A 100 20.09 23.58 26.21
CA GLU A 100 21.48 23.17 26.48
C GLU A 100 22.03 22.31 25.35
N LYS A 101 21.20 21.44 24.77
CA LYS A 101 21.61 20.52 23.70
C LYS A 101 20.45 20.28 22.75
N VAL A 102 20.74 20.06 21.47
CA VAL A 102 19.76 19.53 20.51
C VAL A 102 20.25 18.18 20.04
N ASP A 103 19.45 17.14 20.20
CA ASP A 103 19.80 15.78 19.79
C ASP A 103 18.69 15.21 18.90
N ARG A 104 19.06 14.81 17.68
CA ARG A 104 18.13 14.31 16.64
C ARG A 104 16.93 15.23 16.40
N GLY A 105 17.14 16.54 16.45
CA GLY A 105 16.09 17.54 16.26
C GLY A 105 15.20 17.78 17.49
N ILE A 106 15.41 17.05 18.59
CA ILE A 106 14.69 17.28 19.85
C ILE A 106 15.55 18.17 20.75
N PRO A 107 15.05 19.35 21.15
CA PRO A 107 15.76 20.23 22.08
C PRO A 107 15.68 19.68 23.52
N TYR A 108 16.82 19.69 24.20
CA TYR A 108 16.98 19.42 25.62
C TYR A 108 17.26 20.73 26.35
N ALA A 109 16.42 21.09 27.30
CA ALA A 109 16.46 22.39 27.97
C ALA A 109 16.41 22.28 29.49
N ARG A 110 16.98 23.29 30.16
CA ARG A 110 16.75 23.54 31.58
C ARG A 110 15.63 24.56 31.71
N CYS A 111 14.56 24.18 32.41
CA CYS A 111 13.35 24.97 32.49
C CYS A 111 13.16 25.51 33.90
N THR A 112 12.83 26.79 33.98
CA THR A 112 12.63 27.55 35.22
C THR A 112 11.25 28.16 35.20
N THR A 113 10.56 28.11 36.33
CA THR A 113 9.27 28.79 36.52
C THR A 113 9.45 30.29 36.74
N HIS A 114 8.34 31.01 36.87
CA HIS A 114 8.36 32.43 37.25
C HIS A 114 8.98 32.67 38.63
N SER A 115 8.87 31.72 39.57
CA SER A 115 9.53 31.78 40.89
C SER A 115 11.05 31.53 40.82
N SER A 116 11.61 31.33 39.62
CA SER A 116 13.01 30.94 39.40
C SER A 116 13.37 29.55 39.95
N ASP A 117 12.36 28.72 40.23
CA ASP A 117 12.59 27.32 40.61
C ASP A 117 12.87 26.49 39.35
N GLU A 118 13.95 25.70 39.38
CA GLU A 118 14.30 24.80 38.30
C GLU A 118 13.47 23.51 38.36
N ILE A 119 12.62 23.30 37.35
CA ILE A 119 11.68 22.18 37.28
C ILE A 119 12.44 20.84 37.36
N ASN A 120 13.57 20.75 36.68
CA ASN A 120 14.41 19.56 36.62
C ASN A 120 14.90 19.17 38.02
N LEU A 121 15.36 20.14 38.81
CA LEU A 121 15.87 19.92 40.16
C LEU A 121 14.74 19.53 41.12
N ALA A 122 13.58 20.18 41.00
CA ALA A 122 12.42 19.87 41.83
C ALA A 122 11.87 18.46 41.57
N LEU A 123 11.90 17.99 40.32
CA LEU A 123 11.55 16.61 39.96
C LEU A 123 12.52 15.57 40.55
N LEU A 124 13.81 15.89 40.63
CA LEU A 124 14.82 15.04 41.27
C LEU A 124 14.60 14.97 42.77
N GLN A 125 14.39 16.11 43.44
CA GLN A 125 14.17 16.20 44.89
C GLN A 125 12.90 15.49 45.36
N SER A 126 11.88 15.42 44.51
CA SER A 126 10.62 14.70 44.78
C SER A 126 10.68 13.21 44.40
N GLY A 127 11.76 12.75 43.75
CA GLY A 127 11.94 11.35 43.37
C GLY A 127 11.09 10.90 42.17
N PHE A 128 10.59 11.83 41.36
CA PHE A 128 9.83 11.51 40.13
C PHE A 128 10.73 11.28 38.91
N ALA A 129 11.98 11.74 38.98
CA ALA A 129 12.98 11.54 37.95
C ALA A 129 14.30 11.06 38.56
N VAL A 130 15.17 10.52 37.71
CA VAL A 130 16.53 10.09 38.05
C VAL A 130 17.52 10.90 37.21
N VAL A 131 18.71 11.18 37.75
CA VAL A 131 19.75 11.94 37.04
C VAL A 131 20.23 11.17 35.80
N ASP A 132 20.20 11.83 34.64
CA ASP A 132 20.83 11.31 33.43
C ASP A 132 22.32 11.63 33.40
N ARG A 133 23.12 10.73 33.96
CA ARG A 133 24.59 10.88 34.05
C ARG A 133 25.26 11.11 32.70
N HIS A 134 24.68 10.64 31.60
CA HIS A 134 25.25 10.87 30.27
C HIS A 134 25.13 12.33 29.81
N GLN A 135 24.13 13.05 30.31
CA GLN A 135 23.93 14.46 29.99
C GLN A 135 24.64 15.37 30.99
N THR A 136 24.64 15.00 32.28
CA THR A 136 25.18 15.85 33.35
C THR A 136 26.70 15.72 33.55
N TYR A 137 27.34 14.67 33.03
CA TYR A 137 28.79 14.45 33.22
C TYR A 137 29.63 15.63 32.73
N GLY A 138 30.50 16.16 33.60
CA GLY A 138 31.35 17.31 33.31
C GLY A 138 30.64 18.66 33.30
N SER A 139 29.34 18.71 33.57
CA SER A 139 28.61 19.97 33.72
C SER A 139 28.73 20.53 35.15
N VAL A 140 28.56 21.84 35.30
CA VAL A 140 28.51 22.51 36.61
C VAL A 140 27.28 22.13 37.45
N PHE A 141 26.27 21.50 36.84
CA PHE A 141 25.02 21.10 37.50
C PHE A 141 25.06 19.66 38.02
N ALA A 142 26.12 18.91 37.71
CA ALA A 142 26.24 17.49 38.05
C ALA A 142 26.07 17.24 39.56
N SER A 143 26.77 18.01 40.39
CA SER A 143 26.73 17.86 41.85
C SER A 143 25.35 18.19 42.43
N ALA A 144 24.77 19.32 42.03
CA ALA A 144 23.45 19.74 42.52
C ALA A 144 22.34 18.72 42.19
N TYR A 145 22.41 18.13 41.00
CA TYR A 145 21.45 17.10 40.56
C TYR A 145 21.65 15.79 41.34
N GLU A 146 22.90 15.39 41.57
CA GLU A 146 23.23 14.21 42.36
C GLU A 146 22.79 14.37 43.83
N ASP A 147 23.05 15.52 44.44
CA ASP A 147 22.62 15.85 45.81
C ASP A 147 21.09 15.85 45.95
N ALA A 148 20.37 16.37 44.95
CA ALA A 148 18.90 16.32 44.90
C ALA A 148 18.37 14.88 44.85
N GLN A 149 18.98 14.02 44.03
CA GLN A 149 18.61 12.61 43.95
C GLN A 149 18.93 11.87 45.26
N ILE A 150 20.08 12.13 45.89
CA ILE A 150 20.43 11.56 47.19
C ILE A 150 19.41 11.98 48.24
N THR A 151 19.05 13.26 48.28
CA THR A 151 18.03 13.78 49.20
C THR A 151 16.69 13.09 49.02
N ALA A 152 16.26 12.86 47.77
CA ALA A 152 15.02 12.13 47.49
C ALA A 152 15.08 10.67 47.93
N ARG A 153 16.23 10.01 47.73
CA ARG A 153 16.48 8.64 48.19
C ARG A 153 16.43 8.52 49.71
N ASP A 154 17.09 9.45 50.40
CA ASP A 154 17.14 9.45 51.87
C ASP A 154 15.75 9.70 52.48
N ARG A 155 14.93 10.54 51.82
CA ARG A 155 13.52 10.78 52.17
C ARG A 155 12.57 9.67 51.70
N ARG A 156 13.05 8.70 50.92
CA ARG A 156 12.25 7.66 50.26
C ARG A 156 11.08 8.23 49.44
N ALA A 157 11.33 9.33 48.75
CA ALA A 157 10.31 9.99 47.93
C ALA A 157 10.19 9.34 46.54
N GLY A 158 8.97 9.29 45.99
CA GLY A 158 8.71 8.87 44.62
C GLY A 158 9.18 7.44 44.32
N VAL A 159 10.01 7.25 43.29
CA VAL A 159 10.53 5.94 42.87
C VAL A 159 11.27 5.18 43.99
N TRP A 160 11.89 5.92 44.90
CA TRP A 160 12.73 5.34 45.96
C TRP A 160 11.93 4.62 47.04
N GLU A 161 10.61 4.84 47.11
CA GLU A 161 9.72 4.08 47.99
C GLU A 161 9.66 2.60 47.57
N PHE A 162 9.64 2.32 46.26
CA PHE A 162 9.48 0.97 45.71
C PHE A 162 10.77 0.15 45.75
N VAL A 163 11.92 0.78 45.46
CA VAL A 163 13.21 0.09 45.42
C VAL A 163 13.56 -0.55 46.77
N VAL A 164 13.19 0.09 47.87
CA VAL A 164 13.46 -0.42 49.23
C VAL A 164 12.45 -1.50 49.65
N ALA A 165 11.27 -1.54 49.04
CA ALA A 165 10.25 -2.56 49.31
C ALA A 165 10.60 -3.90 48.65
N GLU A 166 11.13 -3.89 47.43
CA GLU A 166 11.46 -5.11 46.67
C GLU A 166 12.64 -5.89 47.29
N ASP A 167 13.61 -5.20 47.93
CA ASP A 167 14.70 -5.85 48.66
C ASP A 167 14.28 -6.48 50.01
N ARG A 168 13.05 -6.19 50.50
CA ARG A 168 12.53 -6.77 51.75
C ARG A 168 11.78 -8.07 51.55
N ASP A 169 11.32 -8.37 50.35
CA ASP A 169 10.75 -9.67 50.00
C ASP A 169 11.91 -10.65 49.75
N LYS A 170 12.51 -11.11 50.86
CA LYS A 170 13.50 -12.18 50.89
C LYS A 170 12.99 -13.35 50.03
N LEU A 171 13.67 -13.62 48.91
CA LEU A 171 13.40 -14.75 48.00
C LEU A 171 13.52 -16.14 48.67
N ILE A 172 13.90 -16.19 49.95
CA ILE A 172 14.01 -17.42 50.71
C ILE A 172 12.94 -17.38 51.79
N PRO A 173 11.87 -18.17 51.66
CA PRO A 173 10.85 -18.22 52.69
C PRO A 173 11.45 -18.87 53.95
N ASP A 174 11.17 -18.29 55.13
CA ASP A 174 11.82 -18.61 56.41
C ASP A 174 11.71 -20.10 56.82
N TRP A 175 10.84 -20.88 56.19
CA TRP A 175 10.71 -22.32 56.42
C TRP A 175 11.82 -23.17 55.78
N LEU A 176 12.58 -22.61 54.82
CA LEU A 176 13.64 -23.36 54.10
C LEU A 176 14.99 -23.36 54.82
N ASP A 177 15.18 -22.43 55.76
CA ASP A 177 16.45 -22.19 56.45
C ASP A 177 17.04 -23.44 57.16
N PRO A 178 16.26 -24.28 57.88
CA PRO A 178 16.81 -25.46 58.55
C PRO A 178 17.19 -26.61 57.60
N TYR A 179 16.70 -26.61 56.35
CA TYR A 179 16.95 -27.69 55.40
C TYR A 179 18.14 -27.42 54.46
N MET A 180 18.65 -26.20 54.42
CA MET A 180 19.78 -25.81 53.58
C MET A 180 21.08 -26.53 53.97
N SER A 181 21.27 -26.84 55.25
CA SER A 181 22.46 -27.57 55.72
C SER A 181 22.57 -29.01 55.19
N SER A 182 21.44 -29.67 54.91
CA SER A 182 21.41 -31.07 54.46
C SER A 182 21.21 -31.20 52.94
N LEU A 183 20.57 -30.21 52.30
CA LEU A 183 20.30 -30.22 50.86
C LEU A 183 21.52 -29.89 50.00
N VAL A 184 22.49 -29.12 50.52
CA VAL A 184 23.69 -28.71 49.75
C VAL A 184 24.49 -29.89 49.17
N PRO A 185 24.91 -30.91 49.95
CA PRO A 185 25.67 -32.04 49.38
C PRO A 185 24.84 -32.92 48.43
N LEU A 186 23.54 -33.08 48.68
CA LEU A 186 22.62 -33.79 47.79
C LEU A 186 22.41 -33.06 46.46
N SER A 187 22.32 -31.73 46.49
CA SER A 187 22.19 -30.88 45.29
C SER A 187 23.45 -30.91 44.43
N LEU A 188 24.63 -31.15 45.01
CA LEU A 188 25.88 -31.20 44.27
C LEU A 188 26.00 -32.46 43.39
N ILE A 189 25.41 -33.58 43.84
CA ILE A 189 25.41 -34.86 43.12
C ILE A 189 24.21 -34.96 42.16
N PHE A 190 23.00 -34.64 42.63
CA PHE A 190 21.77 -34.81 41.84
C PHE A 190 21.33 -33.55 41.10
N GLY A 191 21.81 -32.37 41.48
CA GLY A 191 21.45 -31.09 40.87
C GLY A 191 21.77 -31.03 39.37
N PRO A 192 22.97 -31.41 38.91
CA PRO A 192 23.29 -31.36 37.48
C PRO A 192 22.38 -32.28 36.64
N LEU A 193 22.09 -33.49 37.12
CA LEU A 193 21.24 -34.46 36.41
C LEU A 193 19.78 -34.02 36.37
N THR A 194 19.26 -33.53 37.50
CA THR A 194 17.88 -33.02 37.57
C THR A 194 17.71 -31.75 36.74
N GLY A 195 18.70 -30.85 36.77
CA GLY A 195 18.73 -29.66 35.91
C GLY A 195 18.69 -30.00 34.42
N LEU A 196 19.55 -30.92 33.96
CA LEU A 196 19.55 -31.36 32.56
C LEU A 196 18.23 -32.04 32.16
N ALA A 197 17.64 -32.85 33.05
CA ALA A 197 16.35 -33.49 32.79
C ALA A 197 15.21 -32.48 32.63
N LEU A 198 15.17 -31.44 33.48
CA LEU A 198 14.18 -30.36 33.39
C LEU A 198 14.36 -29.55 32.10
N ILE A 199 15.60 -29.23 31.72
CA ILE A 199 15.89 -28.54 30.46
C ILE A 199 15.46 -29.39 29.26
N ALA A 200 15.75 -30.70 29.27
CA ALA A 200 15.33 -31.60 28.19
C ALA A 200 13.80 -31.70 28.07
N LEU A 201 13.08 -31.72 29.19
CA LEU A 201 11.62 -31.77 29.21
C LEU A 201 11.02 -30.44 28.72
N ALA A 202 11.55 -29.30 29.18
CA ALA A 202 11.16 -27.98 28.72
C ALA A 202 11.43 -27.80 27.22
N ALA A 203 12.60 -28.23 26.73
CA ALA A 203 12.94 -28.22 25.32
C ALA A 203 11.99 -29.12 24.51
N ARG A 204 11.72 -30.34 24.97
CA ARG A 204 10.75 -31.25 24.33
C ARG A 204 9.36 -30.63 24.23
N GLN A 205 8.90 -29.94 25.28
CA GLN A 205 7.62 -29.24 25.26
C GLN A 205 7.62 -28.04 24.31
N GLY A 206 8.72 -27.28 24.28
CA GLY A 206 8.96 -26.19 23.32
C GLY A 206 8.91 -26.67 21.87
N PHE A 207 9.63 -27.73 21.53
CA PHE A 207 9.63 -28.31 20.18
C PHE A 207 8.26 -28.81 19.74
N ARG A 208 7.48 -29.45 20.63
CA ARG A 208 6.11 -29.88 20.31
C ARG A 208 5.20 -28.70 19.99
N ASN A 209 5.34 -27.59 20.72
CA ASN A 209 4.58 -26.38 20.46
C ASN A 209 5.04 -25.69 19.16
N MET A 210 6.33 -25.71 18.86
CA MET A 210 6.90 -25.15 17.63
C MET A 210 6.42 -25.91 16.39
N ILE A 211 6.43 -27.25 16.40
CA ILE A 211 5.94 -28.08 15.28
C ILE A 211 4.47 -27.77 15.00
N LYS A 212 3.64 -27.69 16.05
CA LYS A 212 2.22 -27.33 15.90
C LYS A 212 2.03 -25.93 15.30
N ARG A 213 2.85 -24.96 15.69
CA ARG A 213 2.81 -23.60 15.11
C ARG A 213 3.20 -23.61 13.64
N GLN A 214 4.27 -24.30 13.28
CA GLN A 214 4.69 -24.44 11.88
C GLN A 214 3.62 -25.13 11.04
N GLU A 215 3.00 -26.22 11.52
CA GLU A 215 1.90 -26.87 10.79
C GLU A 215 0.70 -25.95 10.58
N MET A 216 0.36 -25.11 11.57
CA MET A 216 -0.71 -24.13 11.42
C MET A 216 -0.34 -23.02 10.42
N GLU A 217 0.88 -22.49 10.49
CA GLU A 217 1.37 -21.48 9.54
C GLU A 217 1.42 -22.04 8.12
N PHE A 218 1.91 -23.26 7.91
CA PHE A 218 1.90 -23.92 6.59
C PHE A 218 0.49 -24.16 6.04
N LYS A 219 -0.46 -24.49 6.91
CA LYS A 219 -1.87 -24.62 6.50
C LYS A 219 -2.46 -23.28 6.12
N GLU A 220 -2.22 -22.23 6.91
CA GLU A 220 -2.71 -20.90 6.63
C GLU A 220 -2.11 -20.31 5.34
N THR A 221 -0.80 -20.49 5.11
CA THR A 221 -0.16 -20.04 3.87
C THR A 221 -0.69 -20.81 2.67
N ARG A 222 -0.87 -22.13 2.78
CA ARG A 222 -1.47 -22.94 1.72
C ARG A 222 -2.91 -22.54 1.41
N GLU A 223 -3.74 -22.30 2.43
CA GLU A 223 -5.13 -21.84 2.24
C GLU A 223 -5.17 -20.46 1.55
N LYS A 224 -4.26 -19.55 1.92
CA LYS A 224 -4.11 -18.24 1.26
C LYS A 224 -3.67 -18.38 -0.19
N GLU A 225 -2.71 -19.25 -0.47
CA GLU A 225 -2.23 -19.51 -1.83
C GLU A 225 -3.33 -20.12 -2.70
N GLU A 226 -4.04 -21.13 -2.20
CA GLU A 226 -5.19 -21.74 -2.90
C GLU A 226 -6.30 -20.71 -3.16
N ALA A 227 -6.56 -19.80 -2.21
CA ALA A 227 -7.54 -18.72 -2.39
C ALA A 227 -7.10 -17.69 -3.43
N LEU A 228 -5.82 -17.33 -3.48
CA LEU A 228 -5.26 -16.43 -4.49
C LEU A 228 -5.32 -17.07 -5.88
N LEU A 229 -4.95 -18.35 -6.00
CA LEU A 229 -5.03 -19.10 -7.25
C LEU A 229 -6.48 -19.19 -7.76
N ARG A 230 -7.47 -19.39 -6.89
CA ARG A 230 -8.89 -19.36 -7.29
C ARG A 230 -9.30 -18.00 -7.84
N ARG A 231 -8.86 -16.90 -7.21
CA ARG A 231 -9.12 -15.54 -7.69
C ARG A 231 -8.46 -15.28 -9.03
N GLU A 232 -7.21 -15.70 -9.20
CA GLU A 232 -6.50 -15.56 -10.48
C GLU A 232 -7.22 -16.33 -11.60
N LYS A 233 -7.63 -17.58 -11.34
CA LYS A 233 -8.43 -18.37 -12.30
C LYS A 233 -9.73 -17.67 -12.69
N LEU A 234 -10.45 -17.11 -11.71
CA LEU A 234 -11.70 -16.39 -11.96
C LEU A 234 -11.50 -15.14 -12.82
N VAL A 235 -10.49 -14.33 -12.49
CA VAL A 235 -10.17 -13.12 -13.25
C VAL A 235 -9.76 -13.47 -14.68
N LEU A 236 -8.87 -14.46 -14.84
CA LEU A 236 -8.43 -14.94 -16.14
C LEU A 236 -9.62 -15.44 -16.99
N ALA A 237 -10.49 -16.26 -16.39
CA ALA A 237 -11.67 -16.78 -17.06
C ALA A 237 -12.61 -15.67 -17.54
N SER A 238 -12.91 -14.70 -16.67
CA SER A 238 -13.78 -13.57 -17.00
C SER A 238 -13.20 -12.67 -18.09
N ALA A 239 -11.87 -12.50 -18.11
CA ALA A 239 -11.20 -11.70 -19.11
C ALA A 239 -11.25 -12.37 -20.49
N ILE A 240 -11.00 -13.69 -20.55
CA ILE A 240 -11.10 -14.46 -21.79
C ILE A 240 -12.56 -14.55 -22.26
N GLU A 241 -13.52 -14.76 -21.35
CA GLU A 241 -14.96 -14.74 -21.67
C GLU A 241 -15.37 -13.39 -22.28
N GLY A 242 -14.91 -12.28 -21.69
CA GLY A 242 -15.11 -10.94 -22.22
C GLY A 242 -14.58 -10.79 -23.65
N GLU A 243 -13.32 -11.17 -23.89
CA GLU A 243 -12.71 -11.10 -25.22
C GLU A 243 -13.45 -11.98 -26.25
N LEU A 244 -13.82 -13.22 -25.88
CA LEU A 244 -14.55 -14.12 -26.77
C LEU A 244 -15.97 -13.62 -27.07
N SER A 245 -16.66 -13.04 -26.08
CA SER A 245 -17.99 -12.45 -26.29
C SER A 245 -17.94 -11.25 -27.24
N GLU A 246 -16.92 -10.39 -27.11
CA GLU A 246 -16.70 -9.28 -28.03
C GLU A 246 -16.40 -9.77 -29.45
N ASN A 247 -15.55 -10.80 -29.56
CA ASN A 247 -15.22 -11.42 -30.84
C ASN A 247 -16.44 -12.08 -31.50
N LYS A 248 -17.33 -12.71 -30.72
CA LYS A 248 -18.59 -13.26 -31.22
C LYS A 248 -19.45 -12.16 -31.86
N VAL A 249 -19.63 -11.03 -31.17
CA VAL A 249 -20.40 -9.89 -31.70
C VAL A 249 -19.78 -9.35 -32.98
N LYS A 250 -18.45 -9.27 -33.06
CA LYS A 250 -17.73 -8.88 -34.29
C LYS A 250 -17.96 -9.85 -35.44
N ILE A 251 -17.97 -11.15 -35.18
CA ILE A 251 -18.26 -12.19 -36.17
C ILE A 251 -19.70 -12.07 -36.68
N GLU A 252 -20.67 -11.90 -35.79
CA GLU A 252 -22.08 -11.75 -36.16
C GLU A 252 -22.32 -10.49 -37.01
N ALA A 253 -21.69 -9.37 -36.64
CA ALA A 253 -21.73 -8.13 -37.43
C ALA A 253 -21.09 -8.31 -38.81
N PHE A 254 -19.93 -8.97 -38.86
CA PHE A 254 -19.24 -9.29 -40.11
C PHE A 254 -20.10 -10.15 -41.03
N LEU A 255 -20.68 -11.23 -40.51
CA LEU A 255 -21.57 -12.11 -41.27
C LEU A 255 -22.80 -11.38 -41.79
N THR A 256 -23.41 -10.50 -40.98
CA THR A 256 -24.56 -9.70 -41.40
C THR A 256 -24.23 -8.85 -42.62
N ILE A 257 -23.12 -8.10 -42.57
CA ILE A 257 -22.65 -7.25 -43.69
C ILE A 257 -22.36 -8.11 -44.93
N TYR A 258 -21.66 -9.24 -44.76
CA TYR A 258 -21.25 -10.09 -45.88
C TYR A 258 -22.41 -10.86 -46.50
N HIS A 259 -23.41 -11.27 -45.73
CA HIS A 259 -24.63 -11.86 -46.26
C HIS A 259 -25.41 -10.86 -47.11
N ASP A 260 -25.52 -9.60 -46.67
CA ASP A 260 -26.21 -8.58 -47.44
C ASP A 260 -25.44 -8.21 -48.71
N LEU A 261 -24.10 -8.13 -48.63
CA LEU A 261 -23.25 -7.97 -49.81
C LEU A 261 -23.39 -9.16 -50.77
N LEU A 262 -23.54 -10.39 -50.26
CA LEU A 262 -23.72 -11.58 -51.08
C LEU A 262 -25.07 -11.57 -51.79
N LYS A 263 -26.14 -11.13 -51.12
CA LYS A 263 -27.46 -10.93 -51.74
C LYS A 263 -27.41 -9.89 -52.85
N GLU A 264 -26.70 -8.78 -52.63
CA GLU A 264 -26.51 -7.73 -53.64
C GLU A 264 -25.74 -8.28 -54.85
N LEU A 265 -24.68 -9.06 -54.63
CA LEU A 265 -23.94 -9.69 -55.72
C LEU A 265 -24.75 -10.75 -56.47
N GLN A 266 -25.70 -11.44 -55.83
CA GLN A 266 -26.54 -12.45 -56.48
C GLN A 266 -27.67 -11.86 -57.34
N ASP A 267 -27.92 -10.55 -57.26
CA ASP A 267 -28.92 -9.88 -58.07
C ASP A 267 -28.37 -9.55 -59.48
N ASP A 268 -28.70 -10.40 -60.45
CA ASP A 268 -28.31 -10.23 -61.86
C ASP A 268 -28.78 -8.89 -62.48
N SER A 269 -29.74 -8.21 -61.85
CA SER A 269 -30.28 -6.94 -62.37
C SER A 269 -29.39 -5.72 -62.07
N VAL A 270 -28.48 -5.82 -61.09
CA VAL A 270 -27.64 -4.71 -60.65
C VAL A 270 -26.17 -4.99 -60.95
N THR A 271 -25.53 -4.14 -61.75
CA THR A 271 -24.07 -4.26 -61.97
C THR A 271 -23.31 -4.02 -60.64
N PRO A 272 -22.48 -4.97 -60.17
CA PRO A 272 -21.81 -4.88 -58.87
C PRO A 272 -20.93 -3.64 -58.70
N LYS A 273 -20.84 -3.13 -57.46
CA LYS A 273 -20.04 -1.96 -57.12
C LYS A 273 -18.58 -2.08 -57.57
N TYR A 274 -17.94 -3.23 -57.33
CA TYR A 274 -16.52 -3.45 -57.66
C TYR A 274 -16.20 -3.31 -59.15
N GLN A 275 -17.16 -3.62 -60.03
CA GLN A 275 -17.00 -3.43 -61.48
C GLN A 275 -17.13 -1.95 -61.88
N ARG A 276 -17.92 -1.16 -61.14
CA ARG A 276 -18.12 0.27 -61.41
C ARG A 276 -16.97 1.13 -60.88
N SER A 277 -16.42 0.80 -59.71
CA SER A 277 -15.39 1.60 -59.01
C SER A 277 -13.95 1.31 -59.42
N GLY A 278 -13.72 0.37 -60.36
CA GLY A 278 -12.37 -0.04 -60.75
C GLY A 278 -11.69 -1.00 -59.75
N GLY A 279 -12.47 -1.63 -58.87
CA GLY A 279 -12.03 -2.59 -57.86
C GLY A 279 -12.66 -2.35 -56.50
N ASP A 280 -12.49 -3.32 -55.59
CA ASP A 280 -12.91 -3.27 -54.19
C ASP A 280 -11.95 -4.07 -53.29
N LEU A 281 -12.02 -3.86 -51.98
CA LEU A 281 -11.24 -4.58 -50.97
C LEU A 281 -12.18 -5.38 -50.07
N ILE A 282 -12.02 -6.70 -50.09
CA ILE A 282 -12.80 -7.61 -49.23
C ILE A 282 -11.88 -8.16 -48.14
N HIS A 283 -12.32 -8.10 -46.89
CA HIS A 283 -11.65 -8.82 -45.80
C HIS A 283 -11.86 -10.33 -45.95
N LYS A 284 -10.79 -11.10 -45.86
CA LYS A 284 -10.80 -12.56 -45.90
C LYS A 284 -11.37 -13.15 -44.60
N HIS A 285 -11.11 -12.48 -43.48
CA HIS A 285 -11.53 -12.85 -42.12
C HIS A 285 -11.91 -11.59 -41.32
N PRO A 286 -12.80 -11.68 -40.32
CA PRO A 286 -13.07 -10.57 -39.42
C PRO A 286 -11.83 -10.21 -38.58
N ALA A 287 -11.66 -8.92 -38.26
CA ALA A 287 -10.59 -8.47 -37.37
C ALA A 287 -10.97 -8.75 -35.90
N LEU A 288 -10.37 -9.78 -35.32
CA LEU A 288 -10.69 -10.25 -33.97
C LEU A 288 -9.59 -9.89 -32.97
N ASN A 289 -9.97 -9.68 -31.71
CA ASN A 289 -9.04 -9.37 -30.63
C ASN A 289 -8.41 -10.66 -30.08
N ARG A 290 -7.10 -10.64 -29.81
CA ARG A 290 -6.34 -11.76 -29.19
C ARG A 290 -5.48 -11.30 -28.00
N THR A 291 -5.59 -10.03 -27.62
CA THR A 291 -4.67 -9.40 -26.67
C THR A 291 -4.70 -10.02 -25.27
N VAL A 292 -5.89 -10.36 -24.77
CA VAL A 292 -6.09 -11.00 -23.46
C VAL A 292 -5.57 -12.43 -23.49
N PHE A 293 -5.88 -13.18 -24.55
CA PHE A 293 -5.39 -14.54 -24.71
C PHE A 293 -3.86 -14.59 -24.79
N GLU A 294 -3.25 -13.83 -25.69
CA GLU A 294 -1.79 -13.80 -25.89
C GLU A 294 -1.06 -13.35 -24.63
N GLY A 295 -1.58 -12.34 -23.93
CA GLY A 295 -1.04 -11.88 -22.65
C GLY A 295 -1.14 -12.89 -21.51
N SER A 296 -2.00 -13.91 -21.66
CA SER A 296 -2.30 -14.88 -20.61
C SER A 296 -1.91 -16.33 -20.94
N ILE A 297 -1.20 -16.57 -22.06
CA ILE A 297 -0.80 -17.93 -22.49
C ILE A 297 -0.09 -18.71 -21.37
N SER A 298 0.83 -18.07 -20.65
CA SER A 298 1.57 -18.71 -19.55
C SER A 298 0.70 -19.11 -18.36
N LYS A 299 -0.49 -18.51 -18.23
CA LYS A 299 -1.44 -18.71 -17.14
C LYS A 299 -2.59 -19.64 -17.51
N LEU A 300 -2.70 -20.07 -18.76
CA LEU A 300 -3.74 -21.01 -19.20
C LEU A 300 -3.66 -22.36 -18.46
N SER A 301 -2.47 -22.74 -17.98
CA SER A 301 -2.27 -23.92 -17.12
C SER A 301 -3.01 -23.85 -15.78
N ALA A 302 -3.41 -22.64 -15.35
CA ALA A 302 -4.25 -22.48 -14.17
C ALA A 302 -5.71 -22.88 -14.46
N LEU A 303 -6.16 -22.83 -15.71
CA LEU A 303 -7.49 -23.31 -16.12
C LEU A 303 -7.51 -24.84 -16.17
N ASP A 304 -8.69 -25.43 -16.39
CA ASP A 304 -8.78 -26.87 -16.64
C ASP A 304 -8.05 -27.22 -17.95
N MET A 305 -7.37 -28.36 -17.97
CA MET A 305 -6.53 -28.79 -19.09
C MET A 305 -7.34 -28.91 -20.39
N GLN A 306 -8.58 -29.37 -20.29
CA GLN A 306 -9.49 -29.47 -21.44
C GLN A 306 -9.85 -28.08 -21.98
N LEU A 307 -10.24 -27.16 -21.11
CA LEU A 307 -10.57 -25.79 -21.48
C LEU A 307 -9.37 -25.06 -22.10
N ALA A 308 -8.19 -25.19 -21.50
CA ALA A 308 -6.96 -24.61 -22.03
C ALA A 308 -6.63 -25.15 -23.43
N SER A 309 -6.86 -26.45 -23.69
CA SER A 309 -6.70 -27.05 -25.01
C SER A 309 -7.72 -26.53 -26.03
N THR A 310 -8.99 -26.42 -25.63
CA THR A 310 -10.07 -25.87 -26.47
C THR A 310 -9.77 -24.43 -26.86
N LEU A 311 -9.41 -23.59 -25.89
CA LEU A 311 -9.05 -22.19 -26.13
C LEU A 311 -7.83 -22.09 -27.05
N SER A 312 -6.78 -22.88 -26.80
CA SER A 312 -5.57 -22.85 -27.66
C SER A 312 -5.88 -23.24 -29.10
N LYS A 313 -6.75 -24.23 -29.33
CA LYS A 313 -7.19 -24.62 -30.68
C LYS A 313 -8.04 -23.53 -31.32
N LEU A 314 -9.01 -22.98 -30.59
CA LEU A 314 -9.88 -21.90 -31.08
C LEU A 314 -9.06 -20.67 -31.50
N TYR A 315 -8.16 -20.20 -30.63
CA TYR A 315 -7.32 -19.03 -30.91
C TYR A 315 -6.26 -19.27 -31.98
N ALA A 316 -5.97 -20.52 -32.36
CA ALA A 316 -5.15 -20.82 -33.53
C ALA A 316 -5.87 -20.54 -34.86
N TYR A 317 -7.21 -20.56 -34.87
CA TYR A 317 -8.03 -20.20 -36.03
C TYR A 317 -8.45 -18.72 -36.06
N ILE A 318 -8.23 -17.99 -34.96
CA ILE A 318 -8.53 -16.56 -34.86
C ILE A 318 -7.33 -15.76 -35.38
N HIS A 319 -7.56 -14.96 -36.42
CA HIS A 319 -6.58 -14.04 -36.98
C HIS A 319 -6.74 -12.64 -36.35
N ALA A 320 -5.67 -12.11 -35.75
CA ALA A 320 -5.69 -10.75 -35.17
C ALA A 320 -5.60 -9.67 -36.25
N GLU A 321 -4.79 -9.91 -37.28
CA GLU A 321 -4.58 -8.96 -38.37
C GLU A 321 -5.60 -9.23 -39.49
N PRO A 322 -6.26 -8.17 -40.00
CA PRO A 322 -7.17 -8.32 -41.12
C PRO A 322 -6.38 -8.61 -42.42
N ASP A 323 -6.65 -9.76 -43.01
CA ASP A 323 -6.19 -10.10 -44.36
C ASP A 323 -7.16 -9.52 -45.39
N TYR A 324 -6.64 -8.76 -46.36
CA TYR A 324 -7.43 -8.16 -47.44
C TYR A 324 -7.19 -8.89 -48.75
N ILE A 325 -8.25 -9.06 -49.53
CA ILE A 325 -8.21 -9.54 -50.91
C ILE A 325 -8.69 -8.41 -51.81
N THR A 326 -7.82 -7.98 -52.71
CA THR A 326 -8.16 -6.98 -53.73
C THR A 326 -8.92 -7.65 -54.85
N ILE A 327 -10.13 -7.16 -55.13
CA ILE A 327 -10.94 -7.59 -56.26
C ILE A 327 -10.71 -6.63 -57.40
N ASP A 328 -10.13 -7.12 -58.49
CA ASP A 328 -10.00 -6.37 -59.74
C ASP A 328 -11.38 -6.24 -60.41
N SER A 329 -11.63 -5.11 -61.05
CA SER A 329 -12.79 -4.88 -61.93
C SER A 329 -12.94 -5.95 -63.02
N LYS A 330 -11.85 -6.65 -63.40
CA LYS A 330 -11.85 -7.71 -64.41
C LYS A 330 -12.10 -9.11 -63.84
N MET A 331 -12.18 -9.27 -62.51
CA MET A 331 -12.37 -10.58 -61.89
C MET A 331 -13.75 -11.16 -62.26
N PRO A 332 -13.83 -12.43 -62.72
CA PRO A 332 -15.09 -13.07 -63.05
C PRO A 332 -16.07 -13.04 -61.87
N HIS A 333 -17.34 -12.71 -62.15
CA HIS A 333 -18.36 -12.57 -61.12
C HIS A 333 -18.54 -13.84 -60.26
N GLY A 334 -18.54 -15.02 -60.90
CA GLY A 334 -18.62 -16.30 -60.19
C GLY A 334 -17.45 -16.55 -59.25
N GLU A 335 -16.25 -16.05 -59.55
CA GLU A 335 -15.09 -16.19 -58.67
C GLU A 335 -15.28 -15.35 -57.40
N VAL A 336 -15.74 -14.11 -57.53
CA VAL A 336 -16.05 -13.23 -56.39
C VAL A 336 -17.13 -13.83 -55.50
N LEU A 337 -18.21 -14.36 -56.10
CA LEU A 337 -19.27 -15.05 -55.35
C LEU A 337 -18.72 -16.25 -54.56
N SER A 338 -17.89 -17.08 -55.20
CA SER A 338 -17.28 -18.24 -54.55
C SER A 338 -16.37 -17.86 -53.39
N LEU A 339 -15.61 -16.77 -53.55
CA LEU A 339 -14.72 -16.24 -52.53
C LEU A 339 -15.51 -15.74 -51.32
N MET A 340 -16.59 -15.00 -51.56
CA MET A 340 -17.41 -14.46 -50.49
C MET A 340 -18.21 -15.53 -49.75
N GLN A 341 -18.78 -16.51 -50.48
CA GLN A 341 -19.41 -17.69 -49.88
C GLN A 341 -18.44 -18.47 -49.01
N LYS A 342 -17.20 -18.67 -49.47
CA LYS A 342 -16.16 -19.35 -48.69
C LYS A 342 -15.79 -18.57 -47.44
N THR A 343 -15.67 -17.24 -47.52
CA THR A 343 -15.40 -16.37 -46.36
C THR A 343 -16.52 -16.45 -45.33
N ILE A 344 -17.79 -16.39 -45.78
CA ILE A 344 -18.96 -16.54 -44.92
C ILE A 344 -18.96 -17.91 -44.23
N GLN A 345 -18.85 -19.01 -44.98
CA GLN A 345 -18.86 -20.37 -44.42
C GLN A 345 -17.73 -20.60 -43.42
N THR A 346 -16.52 -20.11 -43.72
CA THR A 346 -15.37 -20.24 -42.83
C THR A 346 -15.60 -19.47 -41.53
N THR A 347 -16.20 -18.28 -41.62
CA THR A 347 -16.47 -17.42 -40.47
C THR A 347 -17.64 -17.96 -39.62
N GLU A 348 -18.68 -18.48 -40.26
CA GLU A 348 -19.84 -19.11 -39.62
C GLU A 348 -19.43 -20.37 -38.83
N ALA A 349 -18.47 -21.14 -39.33
CA ALA A 349 -17.92 -22.32 -38.65
C ALA A 349 -17.19 -21.99 -37.33
N LEU A 350 -16.83 -20.73 -37.07
CA LEU A 350 -16.21 -20.31 -35.80
C LEU A 350 -17.24 -20.10 -34.68
N ILE A 351 -18.48 -19.72 -35.00
CA ILE A 351 -19.53 -19.45 -34.01
C ILE A 351 -19.75 -20.62 -33.04
N PRO A 352 -20.03 -21.86 -33.50
CA PRO A 352 -20.28 -22.97 -32.58
C PRO A 352 -19.07 -23.30 -31.69
N GLN A 353 -17.84 -23.02 -32.17
CA GLN A 353 -16.63 -23.23 -31.38
C GLN A 353 -16.49 -22.17 -30.27
N ILE A 354 -16.84 -20.91 -30.58
CA ILE A 354 -16.86 -19.82 -29.60
C ILE A 354 -17.95 -20.05 -28.56
N ASP A 355 -19.15 -20.44 -28.98
CA ASP A 355 -20.27 -20.72 -28.07
C ASP A 355 -19.92 -21.85 -27.09
N PHE A 356 -19.33 -22.93 -27.59
CA PHE A 356 -18.85 -24.02 -26.75
C PHE A 356 -17.80 -23.55 -25.73
N ALA A 357 -16.84 -22.72 -26.14
CA ALA A 357 -15.82 -22.19 -25.24
C ALA A 357 -16.42 -21.23 -24.18
N LEU A 358 -17.38 -20.39 -24.56
CA LEU A 358 -18.11 -19.50 -23.65
C LEU A 358 -18.95 -20.28 -22.64
N GLU A 359 -19.60 -21.37 -23.04
CA GLU A 359 -20.34 -22.26 -22.12
C GLU A 359 -19.40 -22.92 -21.10
N GLN A 360 -18.22 -23.37 -21.53
CA GLN A 360 -17.22 -23.93 -20.62
C GLN A 360 -16.66 -22.88 -19.65
N LEU A 361 -16.39 -21.65 -20.12
CA LEU A 361 -15.92 -20.56 -19.26
C LEU A 361 -16.97 -20.15 -18.23
N SER A 362 -18.21 -19.93 -18.67
CA SER A 362 -19.31 -19.53 -17.79
C SER A 362 -19.64 -20.59 -16.73
N SER A 363 -19.67 -21.88 -17.11
CA SER A 363 -19.86 -22.98 -16.15
C SER A 363 -18.75 -23.06 -15.11
N MET A 364 -17.49 -22.83 -15.50
CA MET A 364 -16.36 -22.75 -14.58
C MET A 364 -16.47 -21.54 -13.64
N ILE A 365 -16.81 -20.36 -14.16
CA ILE A 365 -17.00 -19.13 -13.38
C ILE A 365 -18.12 -19.33 -12.35
N GLN A 366 -19.26 -19.88 -12.77
CA GLN A 366 -20.39 -20.18 -11.89
C GLN A 366 -20.01 -21.19 -10.80
N LYS A 367 -19.25 -22.24 -11.14
CA LYS A 367 -18.75 -23.23 -10.16
C LYS A 367 -17.81 -22.60 -9.12
N GLN A 368 -16.95 -21.66 -9.53
CA GLN A 368 -16.05 -20.95 -8.61
C GLN A 368 -16.79 -19.97 -7.70
N MET A 369 -17.82 -19.29 -8.19
CA MET A 369 -18.64 -18.39 -7.38
C MET A 369 -19.56 -19.15 -6.41
N GLY A 370 -20.18 -20.24 -6.85
CA GLY A 370 -21.09 -21.04 -6.02
C GLY A 370 -20.42 -21.77 -4.86
N GLY A 371 -19.15 -22.19 -5.01
CA GLY A 371 -18.41 -22.88 -3.95
C GLY A 371 -17.99 -21.99 -2.75
N ALA A 372 -18.13 -20.67 -2.87
CA ALA A 372 -17.70 -19.74 -1.82
C ALA A 372 -18.65 -19.71 -0.61
N ASP A 373 -19.95 -19.96 -0.81
CA ASP A 373 -20.95 -19.86 0.27
C ASP A 373 -20.95 -21.06 1.21
N ASP A 374 -20.68 -22.26 0.71
CA ASP A 374 -20.65 -23.47 1.56
C ASP A 374 -19.46 -23.48 2.53
N THR A 375 -18.37 -22.80 2.19
CA THR A 375 -17.15 -22.76 3.03
C THR A 375 -17.31 -21.81 4.22
N LYS A 376 -18.04 -20.70 4.05
CA LYS A 376 -18.32 -19.74 5.14
C LYS A 376 -19.15 -20.36 6.28
N LYS A 377 -19.97 -21.37 6.00
CA LYS A 377 -20.80 -22.03 7.03
C LYS A 377 -20.01 -23.01 7.92
N LYS A 378 -18.80 -23.42 7.51
CA LYS A 378 -17.93 -24.37 8.26
C LYS A 378 -16.69 -23.72 8.89
N GLN A 379 -16.31 -22.52 8.47
CA GLN A 379 -15.16 -21.77 9.01
C GLN A 379 -15.59 -20.61 9.94
N GLN A 380 -16.65 -20.80 10.72
CA GLN A 380 -16.77 -20.02 11.95
C GLN A 380 -15.80 -20.67 12.94
N PRO A 381 -14.65 -20.04 13.28
CA PRO A 381 -13.70 -20.64 14.20
C PRO A 381 -14.44 -20.94 15.51
N PRO A 382 -14.12 -22.06 16.20
CA PRO A 382 -14.63 -22.26 17.54
C PRO A 382 -14.28 -21.00 18.33
N ARG A 383 -15.30 -20.33 18.87
CA ARG A 383 -15.14 -19.25 19.83
C ARG A 383 -14.46 -19.87 21.05
N GLY A 384 -13.14 -20.01 20.99
CA GLY A 384 -12.31 -20.26 22.15
C GLY A 384 -12.56 -19.13 23.15
N PRO A 385 -12.42 -19.39 24.45
CA PRO A 385 -12.64 -18.38 25.47
C PRO A 385 -11.70 -17.21 25.21
N VAL A 386 -12.26 -16.13 24.68
CA VAL A 386 -11.62 -14.83 24.64
C VAL A 386 -11.37 -14.49 26.10
N ALA A 387 -10.10 -14.51 26.51
CA ALA A 387 -9.71 -13.93 27.78
C ALA A 387 -10.23 -12.49 27.79
N GLN A 388 -11.26 -12.26 28.59
CA GLN A 388 -11.87 -10.96 28.79
C GLN A 388 -10.80 -10.04 29.39
N LYS A 389 -10.27 -9.16 28.56
CA LYS A 389 -9.65 -7.93 29.02
C LYS A 389 -10.80 -6.96 29.33
N PRO A 390 -10.97 -6.49 30.57
CA PRO A 390 -12.01 -5.52 30.87
C PRO A 390 -11.59 -4.12 30.41
N GLU A 391 -12.63 -3.34 30.09
CA GLU A 391 -12.67 -1.87 29.95
C GLU A 391 -11.90 -1.17 28.82
N ALA A 392 -12.65 -0.87 27.75
CA ALA A 392 -12.68 0.45 27.13
C ALA A 392 -14.04 0.65 26.42
N ALA A 393 -15.13 0.62 27.19
CA ALA A 393 -16.46 0.97 26.72
C ALA A 393 -16.79 2.40 27.18
N ALA A 394 -16.13 3.40 26.58
CA ALA A 394 -16.49 4.82 26.72
C ALA A 394 -15.85 5.70 25.64
N ALA A 395 -16.01 5.39 24.35
CA ALA A 395 -15.62 6.32 23.27
C ALA A 395 -16.28 6.03 21.92
N GLN A 396 -17.58 5.72 21.88
CA GLN A 396 -18.35 5.68 20.62
C GLN A 396 -19.71 6.35 20.81
N LYS A 397 -19.67 7.67 21.05
CA LYS A 397 -20.84 8.54 20.91
C LYS A 397 -20.42 9.99 20.61
N ALA A 398 -19.53 10.18 19.63
CA ALA A 398 -19.20 11.49 19.07
C ALA A 398 -18.48 11.36 17.72
N ALA A 399 -19.13 10.78 16.71
CA ALA A 399 -18.63 10.78 15.33
C ALA A 399 -19.78 10.74 14.32
N ALA A 400 -20.72 11.68 14.46
CA ALA A 400 -21.68 12.10 13.46
C ALA A 400 -22.12 13.50 13.90
N PRO A 401 -21.54 14.60 13.37
CA PRO A 401 -21.76 15.02 11.98
C PRO A 401 -20.54 15.75 11.37
N ALA A 402 -19.76 15.09 10.51
CA ALA A 402 -18.72 15.77 9.71
C ALA A 402 -18.86 15.51 8.20
N ALA A 403 -19.76 14.60 7.79
CA ALA A 403 -19.94 14.23 6.39
C ALA A 403 -20.92 15.14 5.60
N GLN A 404 -21.56 16.13 6.24
CA GLN A 404 -22.48 17.07 5.55
C GLN A 404 -21.87 18.45 5.28
N ALA A 405 -20.68 18.78 5.82
CA ALA A 405 -20.05 20.08 5.61
C ALA A 405 -19.18 20.15 4.33
N GLN A 406 -18.72 19.01 3.78
CA GLN A 406 -17.90 18.99 2.57
C GLN A 406 -18.70 18.98 1.26
N GLN A 407 -20.01 18.69 1.30
CA GLN A 407 -20.85 18.68 0.10
C GLN A 407 -21.46 20.06 -0.23
N GLN A 408 -21.43 21.02 0.70
CA GLN A 408 -21.91 22.39 0.46
C GLN A 408 -20.84 23.35 -0.08
N GLN A 409 -19.55 23.03 0.04
CA GLN A 409 -18.48 23.87 -0.54
C GLN A 409 -18.19 23.58 -2.03
N ALA A 410 -18.70 22.48 -2.58
CA ALA A 410 -18.53 22.12 -3.98
C ALA A 410 -19.53 22.79 -4.95
N GLN A 411 -20.50 23.57 -4.47
CA GLN A 411 -21.48 24.27 -5.32
C GLN A 411 -21.23 25.79 -5.49
N ALA A 412 -20.17 26.34 -4.89
CA ALA A 412 -19.94 27.79 -4.86
C ALA A 412 -18.87 28.33 -5.84
N GLN A 413 -18.31 27.50 -6.74
CA GLN A 413 -17.33 27.96 -7.73
C GLN A 413 -17.78 27.61 -9.16
N LYS A 414 -18.79 28.36 -9.63
CA LYS A 414 -19.10 28.47 -11.06
C LYS A 414 -18.41 29.75 -11.58
N PRO A 415 -17.40 29.66 -12.46
CA PRO A 415 -16.79 30.86 -13.04
C PRO A 415 -17.77 31.56 -14.00
N PRO A 416 -17.72 32.91 -14.08
CA PRO A 416 -18.60 33.68 -14.95
C PRO A 416 -18.28 33.45 -16.42
N GLN A 417 -19.34 33.33 -17.23
CA GLN A 417 -19.27 33.27 -18.68
C GLN A 417 -18.62 34.55 -19.23
N ALA A 418 -17.48 34.39 -19.91
CA ALA A 418 -16.87 35.45 -20.67
C ALA A 418 -17.66 35.70 -21.96
N GLN A 419 -18.12 36.93 -22.11
CA GLN A 419 -18.77 37.48 -23.30
C GLN A 419 -17.77 37.51 -24.47
N ALA A 420 -18.27 37.16 -25.66
CA ALA A 420 -17.57 37.28 -26.92
C ALA A 420 -17.37 38.76 -27.31
N PRO A 421 -16.17 39.17 -27.74
CA PRO A 421 -16.02 40.39 -28.52
C PRO A 421 -16.06 40.09 -30.02
N ALA A 422 -16.77 40.97 -30.70
CA ALA A 422 -16.91 41.04 -32.14
C ALA A 422 -15.60 41.37 -32.86
N GLY A 423 -15.47 40.79 -34.06
CA GLY A 423 -14.85 41.31 -35.28
C GLY A 423 -13.59 42.19 -35.22
N GLN A 424 -12.55 41.73 -35.92
CA GLN A 424 -11.76 42.58 -36.82
C GLN A 424 -10.92 41.73 -37.79
N ALA A 425 -11.10 41.98 -39.09
CA ALA A 425 -10.23 41.54 -40.16
C ALA A 425 -8.94 42.38 -40.21
N PRO A 426 -7.85 41.86 -40.78
CA PRO A 426 -7.30 42.46 -42.02
C PRO A 426 -6.85 41.40 -43.04
N ALA A 427 -7.07 41.58 -44.35
CA ALA A 427 -6.09 42.14 -45.33
C ALA A 427 -4.66 41.56 -45.11
N GLY A 428 -4.03 40.80 -46.01
CA GLY A 428 -3.93 40.93 -47.47
C GLY A 428 -2.49 41.34 -47.83
N GLN A 429 -1.63 40.40 -48.26
CA GLN A 429 -0.35 40.61 -48.98
C GLN A 429 0.21 39.23 -49.35
N GLN A 430 0.16 38.76 -50.61
CA GLN A 430 1.06 39.04 -51.75
C GLN A 430 2.56 38.91 -51.45
N GLY A 431 3.25 38.05 -52.20
CA GLY A 431 4.66 38.29 -52.57
C GLY A 431 5.64 37.10 -52.53
N GLN A 432 5.67 36.33 -53.62
CA GLN A 432 6.85 35.75 -54.32
C GLN A 432 7.87 34.78 -53.65
N PRO A 433 8.32 33.74 -54.40
CA PRO A 433 9.47 32.89 -54.08
C PRO A 433 10.78 33.54 -54.56
N PRO A 434 11.99 33.06 -54.17
CA PRO A 434 12.72 32.21 -55.12
C PRO A 434 13.80 31.27 -54.52
N GLN A 435 14.40 30.53 -55.45
CA GLN A 435 15.80 30.08 -55.54
C GLN A 435 16.20 28.68 -55.06
N ALA A 436 16.37 27.84 -56.10
CA ALA A 436 17.32 26.75 -56.18
C ALA A 436 18.76 27.20 -55.88
N GLN A 437 19.51 26.34 -55.21
CA GLN A 437 20.97 26.30 -55.33
C GLN A 437 21.45 24.86 -55.55
N SER A 438 22.05 24.73 -56.73
CA SER A 438 22.94 23.69 -57.21
C SER A 438 24.33 23.81 -56.59
N GLY A 439 25.05 22.67 -56.52
CA GLY A 439 26.49 22.58 -56.32
C GLY A 439 26.83 21.68 -55.14
N GLY A 440 27.74 20.71 -55.22
CA GLY A 440 28.72 20.34 -56.23
C GLY A 440 29.64 19.30 -55.60
N ALA A 441 30.14 18.38 -56.41
CA ALA A 441 31.12 17.37 -56.04
C ALA A 441 32.44 17.98 -55.56
N THR A 442 33.16 17.30 -54.65
CA THR A 442 34.52 16.75 -54.87
C THR A 442 35.10 16.16 -53.58
N SER A 443 35.73 14.99 -53.77
CA SER A 443 36.79 14.28 -53.00
C SER A 443 36.35 12.98 -52.34
#